data_AF-A0A318J164-F1
#
_entry.id   AF-A0A318J164-F1
#
_cell.length_a   1.000
_cell.length_b   1.000
_cell.length_c   1.000
_cell.angle_alpha   90.00
_cell.angle_beta   90.00
_cell.angle_gamma   90.00
#
_symmetry.space_group_name_H-M   'P 1'
#
loop_
_entity.id
_entity.type
_entity.pdbx_description
1 polymer ?
#
loop_
_entity_poly.entity_id
_entity_poly.type
_entity_poly.pdbx_seq_one_letter_code
_entity_poly.pdbx_strand_id
1 'polypeptide(L)'
;MSYVYGLNSNADERTITIDSFNRTSVYKLGNGTRSFGKLSASDTTDWYQMDLDGPGIYSIVVSNDALNNYRGNTWSSSYSGVKIEITDSAGNVLSTLTPATAQTYNDGAIKFSYTGGYNHGGYFVKVTNLGNTNADYVIGLSNAVVKNDVTPPVLNSLNIPSVINVVKGDVSIALKAIATDYESGIRYVSIITDPPLTYDVKTDGGTYAGIVLGGFKDPWVDGTTNQTFTIAGSNPNGYYNVSRVEVADMAGNVSVYNVAQLQKMGINTSIRVVGQGDTTAPTAVSFTPTPSGKSVPINSDIVVTFSEEIARGTGHILLKDAAGKTVADFDSAFSTNLTLSGNSLTIHPGSPLSYDTTYSLVIPGGSIKDLAGYNYAGSSSYTFSTIGSFVAPGLVINGTAGPDYLTGTSSSDTISGGAGNDVFIGGGGNDSISGGSGTDTLLLSGKLANYYGTGTLDNLVLKDNVGNDGTISMSQVERLQFSDVALAFDTDGVAGQAYRIYQAAFGRKPDLAGLGYWIKDMDKGASLTTVAAGFFQSAEFQQLYGSNPSTNTLITNFYQNVLHRAPDQAGFDYWSNQFAKGLITPAAALASFCESAENQAQVIGQIQNGITYTVWLG
;
A
#
# COMPACT_ATOMS: atom_id res chain seq x y z
N MET A 1 13.55 0.72 -67.46
CA MET A 1 13.23 1.18 -68.83
C MET A 1 12.22 0.21 -69.39
N SER A 2 10.96 0.62 -69.51
CA SER A 2 9.91 -0.21 -70.09
C SER A 2 9.22 0.60 -71.19
N TYR A 3 9.35 0.12 -72.43
CA TYR A 3 8.66 0.63 -73.60
C TYR A 3 7.24 0.06 -73.65
N VAL A 4 6.25 0.88 -73.98
CA VAL A 4 4.91 0.42 -74.39
C VAL A 4 4.81 0.61 -75.90
N TYR A 5 4.57 -0.50 -76.61
CA TYR A 5 4.31 -0.56 -78.05
C TYR A 5 2.92 0.02 -78.33
N GLY A 6 2.84 1.04 -79.18
CA GLY A 6 1.58 1.47 -79.81
C GLY A 6 1.35 0.69 -81.09
N LEU A 7 0.21 0.01 -81.20
CA LEU A 7 -0.35 -0.42 -82.48
C LEU A 7 -1.57 0.47 -82.80
N ASN A 8 -1.43 1.21 -83.90
CA ASN A 8 -2.48 2.00 -84.54
C ASN A 8 -3.60 1.08 -85.05
N SER A 9 -4.67 0.93 -84.29
CA SER A 9 -6.06 0.95 -84.77
C SER A 9 -7.01 0.57 -83.62
N ASN A 10 -7.87 1.51 -83.24
CA ASN A 10 -9.05 1.31 -82.39
C ASN A 10 -8.81 0.92 -80.92
N ALA A 11 -8.06 1.73 -80.17
CA ALA A 11 -8.11 1.66 -78.70
C ALA A 11 -9.37 2.38 -78.18
N ASP A 12 -10.50 1.67 -78.18
CA ASP A 12 -11.59 1.87 -77.22
C ASP A 12 -11.32 0.88 -76.09
N GLU A 13 -10.66 1.32 -75.02
CA GLU A 13 -10.13 0.47 -73.95
C GLU A 13 -11.23 0.09 -72.93
N ARG A 14 -12.39 -0.39 -73.41
CA ARG A 14 -13.51 -0.95 -72.62
C ARG A 14 -13.24 -2.38 -72.11
N THR A 15 -12.02 -2.70 -71.68
CA THR A 15 -11.69 -4.02 -71.13
C THR A 15 -10.87 -3.94 -69.84
N ILE A 16 -11.56 -3.97 -68.70
CA ILE A 16 -11.45 -4.99 -67.63
C ILE A 16 -12.50 -4.68 -66.53
N THR A 17 -13.65 -5.36 -66.67
CA THR A 17 -14.47 -6.03 -65.64
C THR A 17 -15.09 -5.27 -64.42
N ILE A 18 -16.39 -4.96 -64.57
CA ILE A 18 -17.60 -5.09 -63.69
C ILE A 18 -17.74 -4.29 -62.37
N ASP A 19 -18.77 -3.41 -62.33
CA ASP A 19 -19.86 -3.43 -61.32
C ASP A 19 -21.20 -3.02 -61.98
N SER A 20 -22.21 -3.81 -61.64
CA SER A 20 -23.57 -4.02 -62.15
C SER A 20 -24.62 -2.98 -61.72
N PHE A 21 -24.44 -1.70 -62.04
CA PHE A 21 -25.57 -0.74 -62.05
C PHE A 21 -25.40 0.35 -63.11
N ASN A 22 -25.83 0.06 -64.34
CA ASN A 22 -26.31 0.98 -65.39
C ASN A 22 -25.78 2.44 -65.38
N ARG A 23 -24.48 2.61 -65.19
CA ARG A 23 -23.67 3.79 -65.49
C ARG A 23 -22.60 3.26 -66.44
N THR A 24 -22.71 3.61 -67.71
CA THR A 24 -21.87 3.05 -68.76
C THR A 24 -20.41 3.44 -68.50
N SER A 25 -19.64 2.48 -67.98
CA SER A 25 -18.18 2.46 -67.80
C SER A 25 -17.60 3.40 -66.72
N VAL A 26 -17.45 2.89 -65.49
CA VAL A 26 -16.56 3.51 -64.47
C VAL A 26 -15.17 2.88 -64.62
N TYR A 27 -14.17 3.66 -64.97
CA TYR A 27 -12.77 3.22 -65.10
C TYR A 27 -11.96 3.62 -63.87
N LYS A 28 -11.06 2.76 -63.38
CA LYS A 28 -10.18 3.12 -62.26
C LYS A 28 -8.89 3.78 -62.76
N LEU A 29 -8.58 4.94 -62.21
CA LEU A 29 -7.36 5.69 -62.50
C LEU A 29 -6.49 5.73 -61.23
N GLY A 30 -5.38 5.00 -61.26
CA GLY A 30 -4.37 5.01 -60.22
C GLY A 30 -3.27 6.05 -60.47
N ASN A 31 -2.41 6.27 -59.48
CA ASN A 31 -1.27 7.16 -59.63
C ASN A 31 -0.32 6.70 -60.75
N GLY A 32 0.04 7.61 -61.64
CA GLY A 32 0.94 7.36 -62.78
C GLY A 32 0.26 6.71 -64.00
N THR A 33 -1.03 6.35 -63.90
CA THR A 33 -1.79 5.82 -65.04
C THR A 33 -2.44 6.91 -65.90
N ARG A 34 -2.61 6.60 -67.19
CA ARG A 34 -3.32 7.40 -68.18
C ARG A 34 -4.37 6.53 -68.85
N SER A 35 -5.50 7.13 -69.22
CA SER A 35 -6.56 6.51 -70.01
C SER A 35 -6.91 7.40 -71.19
N PHE A 36 -7.25 6.78 -72.31
CA PHE A 36 -7.66 7.44 -73.54
C PHE A 36 -9.16 7.21 -73.73
N GLY A 37 -9.89 8.26 -74.07
CA GLY A 37 -11.34 8.19 -74.29
C GLY A 37 -11.78 8.91 -75.56
N LYS A 38 -12.90 8.48 -76.12
CA LYS A 38 -13.52 9.08 -77.30
C LYS A 38 -15.03 9.12 -77.14
N LEU A 39 -15.59 10.32 -77.11
CA LEU A 39 -17.04 10.52 -77.04
C LEU A 39 -17.60 10.81 -78.43
N SER A 40 -18.58 10.02 -78.86
CA SER A 40 -19.36 10.24 -80.09
C SER A 40 -20.63 11.05 -79.79
N ALA A 41 -21.37 11.47 -80.81
CA ALA A 41 -22.64 12.19 -80.62
C ALA A 41 -23.70 11.43 -79.80
N SER A 42 -23.62 10.09 -79.73
CA SER A 42 -24.49 9.25 -78.90
C SER A 42 -23.94 8.95 -77.50
N ASP A 43 -22.65 9.20 -77.27
CA ASP A 43 -22.00 9.01 -75.98
C ASP A 43 -21.84 10.35 -75.27
N THR A 44 -22.58 10.53 -74.18
CA THR A 44 -22.71 11.84 -73.52
C THR A 44 -21.74 12.00 -72.37
N THR A 45 -21.31 10.92 -71.69
CA THR A 45 -20.48 11.03 -70.48
C THR A 45 -19.65 9.77 -70.19
N ASP A 46 -18.38 9.94 -69.86
CA ASP A 46 -17.50 8.92 -69.26
C ASP A 46 -17.17 9.23 -67.79
N TRP A 47 -16.89 8.18 -66.99
CA TRP A 47 -16.59 8.29 -65.56
C TRP A 47 -15.29 7.56 -65.18
N TYR A 48 -14.44 8.24 -64.41
CA TYR A 48 -13.19 7.69 -63.88
C TYR A 48 -13.18 7.75 -62.36
N GLN A 49 -13.12 6.61 -61.70
CA GLN A 49 -12.87 6.51 -60.26
C GLN A 49 -11.39 6.74 -59.97
N MET A 50 -11.08 7.58 -59.01
CA MET A 50 -9.69 7.87 -58.60
C MET A 50 -9.30 7.05 -57.38
N ASP A 51 -8.13 6.42 -57.46
CA ASP A 51 -7.44 5.85 -56.30
C ASP A 51 -6.41 6.88 -55.82
N LEU A 52 -6.70 7.50 -54.67
CA LEU A 52 -5.83 8.52 -54.06
C LEU A 52 -5.03 7.86 -52.92
N ASP A 53 -3.71 7.81 -53.11
CA ASP A 53 -2.75 7.22 -52.19
C ASP A 53 -2.43 8.15 -51.00
N GLY A 54 -3.48 8.63 -50.32
CA GLY A 54 -3.36 9.46 -49.12
C GLY A 54 -3.29 10.97 -49.38
N PRO A 55 -3.17 11.79 -48.32
CA PRO A 55 -3.23 13.24 -48.44
C PRO A 55 -2.04 13.80 -49.24
N GLY A 56 -2.30 14.73 -50.15
CA GLY A 56 -1.27 15.27 -51.06
C GLY A 56 -1.84 16.22 -52.11
N ILE A 57 -0.95 16.78 -52.94
CA ILE A 57 -1.35 17.56 -54.12
C ILE A 57 -1.32 16.64 -55.33
N TYR A 58 -2.46 16.50 -55.98
CA TYR A 58 -2.64 15.66 -57.16
C TYR A 58 -2.80 16.53 -58.40
N SER A 59 -2.36 16.01 -59.55
CA SER A 59 -2.55 16.66 -60.84
C SER A 59 -3.32 15.75 -61.79
N ILE A 60 -4.37 16.27 -62.41
CA ILE A 60 -5.08 15.63 -63.53
C ILE A 60 -4.68 16.34 -64.80
N VAL A 61 -4.19 15.61 -65.79
CA VAL A 61 -3.86 16.19 -67.09
C VAL A 61 -4.91 15.77 -68.11
N VAL A 62 -5.48 16.74 -68.83
CA VAL A 62 -6.44 16.48 -69.91
C VAL A 62 -5.95 17.11 -71.23
N SER A 63 -5.95 16.33 -72.31
CA SER A 63 -5.63 16.79 -73.67
C SER A 63 -6.74 16.36 -74.63
N ASN A 64 -7.18 17.25 -75.53
CA ASN A 64 -8.09 16.95 -76.63
C ASN A 64 -7.39 16.83 -78.01
N ASP A 65 -6.06 16.92 -78.02
CA ASP A 65 -5.23 16.68 -79.20
C ASP A 65 -4.70 15.24 -79.17
N ALA A 66 -5.12 14.45 -80.18
CA ALA A 66 -4.65 13.07 -80.35
C ALA A 66 -3.14 12.98 -80.62
N LEU A 67 -2.45 14.09 -80.90
CA LEU A 67 -1.01 14.15 -81.20
C LEU A 67 -0.15 14.83 -80.11
N ASN A 68 -0.66 14.98 -78.88
CA ASN A 68 0.16 15.28 -77.67
C ASN A 68 0.95 16.61 -77.68
N ASN A 69 0.42 17.73 -78.16
CA ASN A 69 1.05 19.05 -77.98
C ASN A 69 0.40 19.91 -76.87
N TYR A 70 1.03 19.88 -75.68
CA TYR A 70 0.58 20.45 -74.40
C TYR A 70 0.88 21.95 -74.21
N ARG A 71 0.46 22.87 -75.11
CA ARG A 71 0.70 24.32 -74.85
C ARG A 71 -0.43 25.25 -75.26
N GLY A 72 -0.94 26.00 -74.28
CA GLY A 72 -1.41 27.38 -74.50
C GLY A 72 -2.88 27.72 -74.25
N ASN A 73 -3.62 27.00 -73.41
CA ASN A 73 -5.04 27.30 -73.17
C ASN A 73 -5.36 27.67 -71.71
N THR A 74 -6.12 28.76 -71.53
CA THR A 74 -6.80 29.14 -70.28
C THR A 74 -7.96 28.19 -69.98
N TRP A 75 -8.18 27.88 -68.70
CA TRP A 75 -9.32 27.08 -68.27
C TRP A 75 -10.65 27.71 -68.70
N SER A 76 -11.50 26.86 -69.24
CA SER A 76 -12.94 27.02 -69.24
C SER A 76 -13.50 25.68 -68.74
N SER A 77 -14.71 25.65 -68.18
CA SER A 77 -15.45 24.42 -67.83
C SER A 77 -15.80 23.55 -69.05
N SER A 78 -15.09 23.75 -70.16
CA SER A 78 -15.33 23.28 -71.51
C SER A 78 -13.99 23.37 -72.25
N TYR A 79 -13.41 22.23 -72.61
CA TYR A 79 -12.49 22.17 -73.74
C TYR A 79 -13.32 22.11 -75.03
N SER A 80 -12.73 22.34 -76.20
CA SER A 80 -13.42 22.21 -77.50
C SER A 80 -13.98 20.78 -77.67
N GLY A 81 -15.19 20.54 -77.17
CA GLY A 81 -15.95 19.29 -77.25
C GLY A 81 -16.27 18.55 -75.95
N VAL A 82 -15.60 18.82 -74.82
CA VAL A 82 -15.88 18.11 -73.54
C VAL A 82 -15.82 19.01 -72.30
N LYS A 83 -16.57 18.65 -71.25
CA LYS A 83 -16.55 19.25 -69.91
C LYS A 83 -16.03 18.24 -68.88
N ILE A 84 -15.16 18.68 -67.97
CA ILE A 84 -14.57 17.85 -66.91
C ILE A 84 -15.04 18.33 -65.54
N GLU A 85 -15.51 17.41 -64.70
CA GLU A 85 -15.97 17.69 -63.33
C GLU A 85 -15.42 16.64 -62.36
N ILE A 86 -14.99 17.07 -61.17
CA ILE A 86 -14.70 16.15 -60.06
C ILE A 86 -15.93 16.09 -59.16
N THR A 87 -16.39 14.88 -58.86
CA THR A 87 -17.63 14.64 -58.12
C THR A 87 -17.45 13.59 -57.03
N ASP A 88 -18.41 13.53 -56.11
CA ASP A 88 -18.58 12.37 -55.23
C ASP A 88 -19.15 11.16 -55.98
N SER A 89 -19.34 10.05 -55.27
CA SER A 89 -19.96 8.81 -55.79
C SER A 89 -21.42 8.96 -56.23
N ALA A 90 -22.09 10.03 -55.79
CA ALA A 90 -23.45 10.39 -56.18
C ALA A 90 -23.50 11.31 -57.41
N GLY A 91 -22.33 11.77 -57.91
CA GLY A 91 -22.22 12.65 -59.07
C GLY A 91 -22.44 14.13 -58.76
N ASN A 92 -22.47 14.51 -57.49
CA ASN A 92 -22.51 15.92 -57.11
C ASN A 92 -21.13 16.54 -57.29
N VAL A 93 -21.07 17.70 -57.94
CA VAL A 93 -19.82 18.45 -58.08
C VAL A 93 -19.33 18.87 -56.69
N LEU A 94 -18.11 18.47 -56.35
CA LEU A 94 -17.55 18.73 -55.03
C LEU A 94 -17.04 20.17 -54.93
N SER A 95 -17.70 21.00 -54.12
CA SER A 95 -17.36 22.41 -53.90
C SER A 95 -16.16 22.63 -52.98
N THR A 96 -15.71 21.61 -52.23
CA THR A 96 -14.53 21.68 -51.36
C THR A 96 -13.21 21.79 -52.15
N LEU A 97 -13.21 21.41 -53.43
CA LEU A 97 -12.18 21.73 -54.41
C LEU A 97 -12.61 22.98 -55.19
N THR A 98 -12.64 24.15 -54.53
CA THR A 98 -13.06 25.38 -55.21
C THR A 98 -12.09 25.76 -56.35
N PRO A 99 -12.55 26.40 -57.43
CA PRO A 99 -11.69 26.98 -58.48
C PRO A 99 -10.61 27.96 -57.98
N ALA A 100 -10.62 28.33 -56.69
CA ALA A 100 -9.59 29.15 -56.05
C ALA A 100 -8.36 28.34 -55.61
N THR A 101 -8.48 27.03 -55.35
CA THR A 101 -7.34 26.14 -55.00
C THR A 101 -6.86 25.31 -56.18
N ALA A 102 -7.69 25.14 -57.22
CA ALA A 102 -7.28 24.54 -58.47
C ALA A 102 -6.56 25.57 -59.34
N GLN A 103 -5.25 25.43 -59.50
CA GLN A 103 -4.48 26.26 -60.43
C GLN A 103 -4.41 25.60 -61.80
N THR A 104 -4.83 26.36 -62.81
CA THR A 104 -4.64 26.03 -64.22
C THR A 104 -3.21 26.30 -64.64
N TYR A 105 -2.60 25.34 -65.32
CA TYR A 105 -1.29 25.53 -65.95
C TYR A 105 -1.44 25.53 -67.47
N ASN A 106 -0.55 26.25 -68.15
CA ASN A 106 -0.56 26.41 -69.61
C ASN A 106 -0.36 25.08 -70.38
N ASP A 107 -0.11 23.98 -69.67
CA ASP A 107 0.08 22.62 -70.17
C ASP A 107 -1.19 21.75 -70.10
N GLY A 108 -2.32 22.29 -69.65
CA GLY A 108 -3.59 21.55 -69.54
C GLY A 108 -3.74 20.72 -68.26
N ALA A 109 -2.85 20.89 -67.27
CA ALA A 109 -2.95 20.24 -65.97
C ALA A 109 -3.88 20.99 -64.99
N ILE A 110 -4.59 20.21 -64.18
CA ILE A 110 -5.46 20.61 -63.08
C ILE A 110 -4.83 20.12 -61.79
N LYS A 111 -4.40 21.01 -60.89
CA LYS A 111 -3.87 20.60 -59.59
C LYS A 111 -4.92 20.75 -58.49
N PHE A 112 -5.01 19.80 -57.57
CA PHE A 112 -5.93 19.87 -56.43
C PHE A 112 -5.32 19.22 -55.18
N SER A 113 -5.68 19.74 -54.00
CA SER A 113 -5.22 19.18 -52.72
C SER A 113 -6.25 18.19 -52.17
N TYR A 114 -5.77 17.03 -51.72
CA TYR A 114 -6.55 16.03 -51.03
C TYR A 114 -6.03 15.88 -49.59
N THR A 115 -6.92 15.93 -48.60
CA THR A 115 -6.59 15.89 -47.17
C THR A 115 -7.20 14.67 -46.46
N GLY A 116 -7.86 13.77 -47.20
CA GLY A 116 -8.41 12.53 -46.65
C GLY A 116 -7.37 11.42 -46.55
N GLY A 117 -7.71 10.31 -45.89
CA GLY A 117 -6.84 9.13 -45.78
C GLY A 117 -6.69 8.35 -47.09
N TYR A 118 -5.96 7.24 -47.08
CA TYR A 118 -5.86 6.32 -48.22
C TYR A 118 -7.27 5.82 -48.59
N ASN A 119 -7.82 6.34 -49.68
CA ASN A 119 -9.20 6.07 -50.07
C ASN A 119 -9.23 5.65 -51.53
N HIS A 120 -9.44 4.35 -51.73
CA HIS A 120 -9.60 3.76 -53.04
C HIS A 120 -11.07 3.91 -53.43
N GLY A 121 -11.37 4.93 -54.22
CA GLY A 121 -12.67 5.02 -54.87
C GLY A 121 -13.71 6.00 -54.32
N GLY A 122 -13.32 6.95 -53.47
CA GLY A 122 -14.21 8.00 -52.95
C GLY A 122 -14.44 9.20 -53.88
N TYR A 123 -13.63 9.36 -54.93
CA TYR A 123 -13.67 10.50 -55.86
C TYR A 123 -13.80 10.01 -57.30
N PHE A 124 -14.53 10.79 -58.10
CA PHE A 124 -14.78 10.48 -59.50
C PHE A 124 -14.52 11.69 -60.39
N VAL A 125 -14.00 11.44 -61.60
CA VAL A 125 -13.95 12.41 -62.69
C VAL A 125 -15.03 12.08 -63.70
N LYS A 126 -15.88 13.05 -63.97
CA LYS A 126 -16.90 13.00 -65.00
C LYS A 126 -16.43 13.78 -66.22
N VAL A 127 -16.45 13.15 -67.39
CA VAL A 127 -16.12 13.74 -68.70
C VAL A 127 -17.37 13.79 -69.55
N THR A 128 -17.91 14.95 -69.89
CA THR A 128 -19.19 15.12 -70.60
C THR A 128 -18.97 15.67 -72.01
N ASN A 129 -19.58 15.07 -73.05
CA ASN A 129 -19.56 15.60 -74.42
C ASN A 129 -20.44 16.86 -74.52
N LEU A 130 -19.92 17.93 -75.12
CA LEU A 130 -20.61 19.21 -75.30
C LEU A 130 -21.29 19.35 -76.68
N GLY A 131 -21.66 18.23 -77.30
CA GLY A 131 -22.39 18.20 -78.57
C GLY A 131 -21.52 18.07 -79.81
N ASN A 132 -20.24 17.68 -79.66
CA ASN A 132 -19.36 17.43 -80.79
C ASN A 132 -19.56 16.02 -81.36
N THR A 133 -19.46 15.91 -82.69
CA THR A 133 -19.64 14.64 -83.40
C THR A 133 -18.55 13.61 -83.07
N ASN A 134 -17.36 14.06 -82.67
CA ASN A 134 -16.28 13.27 -82.08
C ASN A 134 -15.44 14.16 -81.16
N ALA A 135 -15.24 13.75 -79.90
CA ALA A 135 -14.32 14.39 -78.98
C ALA A 135 -13.36 13.35 -78.40
N ASP A 136 -12.12 13.35 -78.88
CA ASP A 136 -11.04 12.50 -78.38
C ASP A 136 -10.39 13.19 -77.17
N TYR A 137 -10.04 12.43 -76.13
CA TYR A 137 -9.35 12.96 -74.96
C TYR A 137 -8.40 11.95 -74.30
N VAL A 138 -7.44 12.46 -73.54
CA VAL A 138 -6.58 11.69 -72.64
C VAL A 138 -6.75 12.23 -71.23
N ILE A 139 -6.90 11.35 -70.24
CA ILE A 139 -6.92 11.69 -68.82
C ILE A 139 -5.82 10.93 -68.09
N GLY A 140 -5.09 11.60 -67.20
CA GLY A 140 -4.08 10.94 -66.35
C GLY A 140 -4.00 11.56 -64.97
N LEU A 141 -3.66 10.74 -63.97
CA LEU A 141 -3.44 11.13 -62.58
C LEU A 141 -1.95 11.02 -62.24
N SER A 142 -1.37 12.08 -61.70
CA SER A 142 0.01 12.06 -61.21
C SER A 142 0.13 12.75 -59.86
N ASN A 143 0.88 12.15 -58.93
CA ASN A 143 1.28 12.80 -57.68
C ASN A 143 2.18 14.01 -57.95
N ALA A 144 1.97 15.10 -57.22
CA ALA A 144 3.00 16.09 -56.97
C ALA A 144 3.71 15.74 -55.65
N VAL A 145 5.02 15.46 -55.75
CA VAL A 145 6.07 15.59 -54.72
C VAL A 145 5.61 15.28 -53.30
N VAL A 146 6.01 14.09 -52.78
CA VAL A 146 6.08 13.80 -51.34
C VAL A 146 6.65 15.05 -50.68
N LYS A 147 5.89 15.68 -49.78
CA LYS A 147 6.44 16.72 -48.90
C LYS A 147 7.77 16.14 -48.39
N ASN A 148 8.89 16.84 -48.56
CA ASN A 148 10.22 16.36 -48.13
C ASN A 148 10.18 16.18 -46.60
N ASP A 149 9.58 15.09 -46.15
CA ASP A 149 9.55 14.69 -44.76
C ASP A 149 10.93 14.13 -44.48
N VAL A 150 11.70 14.92 -43.75
CA VAL A 150 13.04 14.61 -43.28
C VAL A 150 13.04 14.36 -41.78
N THR A 151 11.86 14.34 -41.15
CA THR A 151 11.72 14.25 -39.70
C THR A 151 11.57 12.78 -39.30
N PRO A 152 12.50 12.22 -38.51
CA PRO A 152 12.37 10.84 -38.07
C PRO A 152 11.16 10.62 -37.14
N PRO A 153 10.50 9.46 -37.21
CA PRO A 153 9.36 9.12 -36.35
C PRO A 153 9.78 8.90 -34.89
N VAL A 154 8.86 9.07 -33.94
CA VAL A 154 9.12 8.94 -32.49
C VAL A 154 8.45 7.68 -31.93
N LEU A 155 9.21 6.88 -31.15
CA LEU A 155 8.67 5.78 -30.36
C LEU A 155 8.11 6.33 -29.05
N ASN A 156 6.85 6.06 -28.77
CA ASN A 156 6.19 6.49 -27.54
C ASN A 156 6.09 5.36 -26.51
N SER A 157 5.82 4.13 -26.95
CA SER A 157 5.82 2.94 -26.08
C SER A 157 6.04 1.66 -26.86
N LEU A 158 6.55 0.64 -26.17
CA LEU A 158 6.73 -0.71 -26.71
C LEU A 158 6.68 -1.71 -25.56
N ASN A 159 5.83 -2.74 -25.64
CA ASN A 159 5.89 -3.84 -24.68
C ASN A 159 6.79 -4.96 -25.23
N ILE A 160 7.78 -5.36 -24.43
CA ILE A 160 8.62 -6.52 -24.69
C ILE A 160 8.48 -7.44 -23.47
N PRO A 161 8.06 -8.71 -23.65
CA PRO A 161 7.94 -9.65 -22.54
C PRO A 161 9.30 -9.87 -21.87
N SER A 162 9.31 -10.00 -20.54
CA SER A 162 10.53 -10.31 -19.79
C SER A 162 10.92 -11.79 -19.91
N VAL A 163 9.94 -12.67 -20.12
CA VAL A 163 10.16 -14.12 -20.25
C VAL A 163 9.35 -14.67 -21.41
N ILE A 164 9.98 -15.52 -22.21
CA ILE A 164 9.34 -16.33 -23.25
C ILE A 164 9.65 -17.80 -22.96
N ASN A 165 8.62 -18.59 -22.64
CA ASN A 165 8.79 -20.02 -22.38
C ASN A 165 8.41 -20.82 -23.63
N VAL A 166 9.40 -21.49 -24.22
CA VAL A 166 9.27 -22.35 -25.40
C VAL A 166 9.55 -23.82 -25.10
N VAL A 167 9.56 -24.21 -23.82
CA VAL A 167 9.84 -25.59 -23.36
C VAL A 167 8.88 -26.60 -23.97
N LYS A 168 7.62 -26.19 -24.21
CA LYS A 168 6.58 -27.04 -24.83
C LYS A 168 6.48 -26.90 -26.35
N GLY A 169 7.43 -26.23 -27.00
CA GLY A 169 7.41 -25.94 -28.43
C GLY A 169 7.14 -24.45 -28.71
N ASP A 170 6.70 -24.17 -29.93
CA ASP A 170 6.44 -22.81 -30.41
C ASP A 170 5.40 -22.09 -29.51
N VAL A 171 5.64 -20.81 -29.22
CA VAL A 171 4.74 -19.98 -28.37
C VAL A 171 4.34 -18.70 -29.09
N SER A 172 3.05 -18.36 -29.03
CA SER A 172 2.57 -17.08 -29.57
C SER A 172 2.68 -15.97 -28.52
N ILE A 173 3.31 -14.86 -28.89
CA ILE A 173 3.40 -13.63 -28.08
C ILE A 173 2.71 -12.47 -28.79
N ALA A 174 2.17 -11.52 -28.03
CA ALA A 174 1.61 -10.27 -28.57
C ALA A 174 2.55 -9.11 -28.27
N LEU A 175 2.93 -8.37 -29.31
CA LEU A 175 3.72 -7.16 -29.22
C LEU A 175 2.89 -5.97 -29.70
N LYS A 176 2.92 -4.92 -28.90
CA LYS A 176 2.21 -3.66 -29.04
C LYS A 176 3.21 -2.53 -29.00
N ALA A 177 3.12 -1.65 -29.98
CA ALA A 177 3.94 -0.45 -30.04
C ALA A 177 3.05 0.77 -30.31
N ILE A 178 3.46 1.92 -29.79
CA ILE A 178 2.86 3.22 -30.09
C ILE A 178 3.99 4.10 -30.60
N ALA A 179 3.81 4.64 -31.80
CA ALA A 179 4.76 5.54 -32.43
C ALA A 179 4.02 6.66 -33.15
N THR A 180 4.67 7.82 -33.23
CA THR A 180 4.10 9.03 -33.84
C THR A 180 5.00 9.54 -34.93
N ASP A 181 4.38 10.03 -36.00
CA ASP A 181 5.04 10.76 -37.06
C ASP A 181 4.14 11.92 -37.50
N TYR A 182 4.76 13.04 -37.88
CA TYR A 182 4.03 14.29 -38.13
C TYR A 182 3.56 14.46 -39.58
N GLU A 183 4.09 13.70 -40.56
CA GLU A 183 3.82 13.97 -41.98
C GLU A 183 3.66 12.72 -42.88
N SER A 184 4.46 11.68 -42.73
CA SER A 184 4.46 10.49 -43.60
C SER A 184 3.86 9.22 -42.97
N GLY A 185 3.72 9.18 -41.65
CA GLY A 185 3.16 8.04 -40.91
C GLY A 185 4.14 6.88 -40.71
N ILE A 186 3.83 5.97 -39.79
CA ILE A 186 4.73 4.87 -39.40
C ILE A 186 4.70 3.72 -40.41
N ARG A 187 5.89 3.26 -40.83
CA ARG A 187 6.06 2.09 -41.69
C ARG A 187 6.31 0.81 -40.90
N TYR A 188 7.22 0.85 -39.93
CA TYR A 188 7.47 -0.30 -39.04
C TYR A 188 8.16 0.09 -37.73
N VAL A 189 8.02 -0.79 -36.74
CA VAL A 189 8.90 -0.87 -35.56
C VAL A 189 9.62 -2.21 -35.58
N SER A 190 10.95 -2.22 -35.46
CA SER A 190 11.78 -3.43 -35.46
C SER A 190 12.55 -3.57 -34.15
N ILE A 191 12.51 -4.76 -33.55
CA ILE A 191 13.17 -5.11 -32.29
C ILE A 191 14.34 -6.05 -32.58
N ILE A 192 15.57 -5.58 -32.43
CA ILE A 192 16.78 -6.36 -32.75
C ILE A 192 17.35 -6.95 -31.46
N THR A 193 17.46 -8.27 -31.37
CA THR A 193 18.07 -8.95 -30.22
C THR A 193 19.44 -9.54 -30.53
N ASP A 194 20.27 -9.70 -29.49
CA ASP A 194 21.53 -10.44 -29.54
C ASP A 194 21.57 -11.48 -28.40
N PRO A 195 21.61 -12.80 -28.70
CA PRO A 195 21.53 -13.39 -30.04
C PRO A 195 20.16 -13.11 -30.74
N PRO A 196 20.04 -13.32 -32.05
CA PRO A 196 18.78 -13.15 -32.77
C PRO A 196 17.71 -14.14 -32.30
N LEU A 197 16.49 -13.63 -32.05
CA LEU A 197 15.33 -14.45 -31.71
C LEU A 197 14.68 -15.01 -32.98
N THR A 198 14.47 -16.33 -33.05
CA THR A 198 13.79 -16.97 -34.18
C THR A 198 12.26 -16.92 -34.01
N TYR A 199 11.54 -16.37 -35.00
CA TYR A 199 10.07 -16.17 -34.96
C TYR A 199 9.40 -16.30 -36.34
N ASP A 200 8.07 -16.48 -36.36
CA ASP A 200 7.16 -16.55 -37.54
C ASP A 200 7.65 -17.44 -38.69
N VAL A 201 8.04 -18.68 -38.39
CA VAL A 201 8.47 -19.66 -39.41
C VAL A 201 7.26 -20.17 -40.21
N LYS A 202 6.86 -19.46 -41.26
CA LYS A 202 6.04 -20.04 -42.34
C LYS A 202 6.95 -20.53 -43.46
N THR A 203 7.33 -21.81 -43.39
CA THR A 203 7.88 -22.63 -44.49
C THR A 203 9.19 -22.21 -45.16
N ASP A 204 9.77 -21.05 -44.88
CA ASP A 204 10.99 -20.54 -45.54
C ASP A 204 12.26 -20.55 -44.65
N GLY A 205 12.15 -20.86 -43.36
CA GLY A 205 13.31 -21.13 -42.48
C GLY A 205 14.29 -19.96 -42.31
N GLY A 206 13.87 -18.73 -42.61
CA GLY A 206 14.73 -17.54 -42.52
C GLY A 206 14.96 -17.09 -41.07
N THR A 207 16.23 -16.80 -40.73
CA THR A 207 16.58 -16.08 -39.51
C THR A 207 16.49 -14.57 -39.78
N TYR A 208 15.55 -13.89 -39.14
CA TYR A 208 15.44 -12.43 -39.21
C TYR A 208 16.26 -11.80 -38.08
N ALA A 209 16.95 -10.70 -38.36
CA ALA A 209 17.80 -10.01 -37.37
C ALA A 209 16.98 -9.34 -36.23
N GLY A 210 15.66 -9.23 -36.36
CA GLY A 210 14.79 -8.66 -35.34
C GLY A 210 13.31 -8.83 -35.66
N ILE A 211 12.45 -8.71 -34.65
CA ILE A 211 10.98 -8.84 -34.78
C ILE A 211 10.42 -7.55 -35.39
N VAL A 212 9.77 -7.65 -36.55
CA VAL A 212 9.23 -6.50 -37.29
C VAL A 212 7.71 -6.40 -37.14
N LEU A 213 7.25 -5.33 -36.49
CA LEU A 213 5.86 -4.89 -36.47
C LEU A 213 5.64 -3.96 -37.67
N GLY A 214 5.15 -4.51 -38.79
CA GLY A 214 5.07 -3.80 -40.07
C GLY A 214 3.68 -3.34 -40.48
N GLY A 215 3.63 -2.27 -41.29
CA GLY A 215 2.42 -1.63 -41.82
C GLY A 215 1.47 -2.51 -42.66
N PHE A 216 1.96 -3.66 -43.17
CA PHE A 216 1.15 -4.57 -43.99
C PHE A 216 0.13 -5.39 -43.19
N LYS A 217 0.38 -5.61 -41.89
CA LYS A 217 -0.55 -6.31 -40.98
C LYS A 217 -1.45 -5.33 -40.22
N ASP A 218 -0.99 -4.11 -40.02
CA ASP A 218 -1.67 -3.03 -39.32
C ASP A 218 -1.15 -1.68 -39.84
N PRO A 219 -1.98 -0.83 -40.46
CA PRO A 219 -1.53 0.39 -41.14
C PRO A 219 -1.15 1.54 -40.20
N TRP A 220 -1.15 1.36 -38.87
CA TRP A 220 -0.74 2.39 -37.88
C TRP A 220 -1.55 3.69 -37.93
N VAL A 221 -2.79 3.64 -38.46
CA VAL A 221 -3.65 4.82 -38.68
C VAL A 221 -3.96 5.57 -37.38
N ASP A 222 -3.98 4.87 -36.26
CA ASP A 222 -4.19 5.41 -34.91
C ASP A 222 -2.88 5.61 -34.12
N GLY A 223 -1.72 5.49 -34.78
CA GLY A 223 -0.39 5.57 -34.16
C GLY A 223 -0.05 4.36 -33.27
N THR A 224 -0.87 3.31 -33.27
CA THR A 224 -0.68 2.10 -32.47
C THR A 224 -0.62 0.88 -33.38
N THR A 225 0.10 -0.15 -32.95
CA THR A 225 -0.04 -1.49 -33.52
C THR A 225 -0.13 -2.56 -32.44
N ASN A 226 -0.81 -3.67 -32.72
CA ASN A 226 -0.82 -4.85 -31.86
C ASN A 226 -0.78 -6.13 -32.71
N GLN A 227 0.37 -6.79 -32.74
CA GLN A 227 0.62 -7.94 -33.62
C GLN A 227 1.04 -9.17 -32.81
N THR A 228 0.58 -10.34 -33.26
CA THR A 228 0.98 -11.62 -32.69
C THR A 228 2.09 -12.26 -33.52
N PHE A 229 3.09 -12.80 -32.83
CA PHE A 229 4.24 -13.50 -33.41
C PHE A 229 4.38 -14.88 -32.78
N THR A 230 4.71 -15.89 -33.58
CA THR A 230 5.02 -17.23 -33.08
C THR A 230 6.54 -17.36 -32.89
N ILE A 231 7.00 -17.45 -31.65
CA ILE A 231 8.41 -17.66 -31.31
C ILE A 231 8.72 -19.16 -31.37
N ALA A 232 9.79 -19.53 -32.07
CA ALA A 232 10.13 -20.92 -32.31
C ALA A 232 10.59 -21.67 -31.05
N GLY A 233 10.18 -22.93 -30.92
CA GLY A 233 10.58 -23.91 -29.91
C GLY A 233 12.09 -24.16 -29.85
N SER A 234 12.78 -23.92 -30.97
CA SER A 234 14.19 -24.21 -31.17
C SER A 234 15.14 -23.14 -30.61
N ASN A 235 14.64 -21.99 -30.15
CA ASN A 235 15.49 -20.96 -29.55
C ASN A 235 16.19 -21.52 -28.30
N PRO A 236 17.54 -21.50 -28.22
CA PRO A 236 18.26 -21.95 -27.03
C PRO A 236 17.86 -21.20 -25.75
N ASN A 237 17.94 -21.90 -24.62
CA ASN A 237 17.78 -21.31 -23.29
C ASN A 237 18.84 -20.21 -23.08
N GLY A 238 18.41 -19.04 -22.61
CA GLY A 238 19.32 -17.93 -22.33
C GLY A 238 18.68 -16.55 -22.44
N TYR A 239 19.52 -15.53 -22.35
CA TYR A 239 19.13 -14.13 -22.45
C TYR A 239 19.32 -13.60 -23.88
N TYR A 240 18.27 -12.98 -24.40
CA TYR A 240 18.22 -12.33 -25.70
C TYR A 240 18.09 -10.83 -25.41
N ASN A 241 19.22 -10.13 -25.43
CA ASN A 241 19.25 -8.71 -25.09
C ASN A 241 18.80 -7.89 -26.29
N VAL A 242 17.89 -6.94 -26.07
CA VAL A 242 17.49 -5.98 -27.11
C VAL A 242 18.66 -5.05 -27.37
N SER A 243 19.32 -5.21 -28.52
CA SER A 243 20.47 -4.39 -28.92
C SER A 243 20.04 -2.98 -29.29
N ARG A 244 18.92 -2.84 -30.02
CA ARG A 244 18.28 -1.57 -30.38
C ARG A 244 16.85 -1.80 -30.87
N VAL A 245 16.07 -0.72 -30.92
CA VAL A 245 14.78 -0.66 -31.61
C VAL A 245 14.87 0.38 -32.72
N GLU A 246 14.35 0.06 -33.90
CA GLU A 246 14.27 0.97 -35.04
C GLU A 246 12.81 1.30 -35.35
N VAL A 247 12.51 2.58 -35.57
CA VAL A 247 11.20 3.04 -36.04
C VAL A 247 11.42 3.76 -37.36
N ALA A 248 10.76 3.29 -38.42
CA ALA A 248 10.84 3.90 -39.74
C ALA A 248 9.48 4.45 -40.18
N ASP A 249 9.49 5.56 -40.88
CA ASP A 249 8.29 6.16 -41.50
C ASP A 249 8.15 5.74 -42.97
N MET A 250 7.09 6.21 -43.63
CA MET A 250 6.87 5.94 -45.07
C MET A 250 7.78 6.75 -45.99
N ALA A 251 8.37 7.85 -45.52
CA ALA A 251 9.35 8.66 -46.25
C ALA A 251 10.78 8.07 -46.24
N GLY A 252 11.03 7.09 -45.37
CA GLY A 252 12.32 6.41 -45.20
C GLY A 252 13.20 6.98 -44.10
N ASN A 253 12.73 7.92 -43.28
CA ASN A 253 13.46 8.37 -42.10
C ASN A 253 13.37 7.31 -41.00
N VAL A 254 14.47 7.15 -40.24
CA VAL A 254 14.59 6.12 -39.21
C VAL A 254 15.09 6.72 -37.91
N SER A 255 14.36 6.45 -36.83
CA SER A 255 14.83 6.67 -35.46
C SER A 255 15.36 5.36 -34.87
N VAL A 256 16.57 5.43 -34.31
CA VAL A 256 17.23 4.29 -33.67
C VAL A 256 17.35 4.54 -32.16
N TYR A 257 16.77 3.64 -31.37
CA TYR A 257 16.78 3.69 -29.91
C TYR A 257 17.74 2.64 -29.36
N ASN A 258 18.79 3.08 -28.67
CA ASN A 258 19.73 2.20 -27.98
C ASN A 258 19.19 1.74 -26.62
N VAL A 259 19.89 0.79 -25.99
CA VAL A 259 19.53 0.21 -24.68
C VAL A 259 19.26 1.27 -23.60
N ALA A 260 20.14 2.27 -23.49
CA ALA A 260 20.01 3.30 -22.45
C ALA A 260 18.78 4.20 -22.66
N GLN A 261 18.41 4.49 -23.91
CA GLN A 261 17.19 5.24 -24.23
C GLN A 261 15.95 4.42 -23.91
N LEU A 262 15.93 3.14 -24.30
CA LEU A 262 14.81 2.23 -24.03
C LEU A 262 14.56 2.05 -22.53
N GLN A 263 15.62 1.88 -21.74
CA GLN A 263 15.53 1.77 -20.28
C GLN A 263 14.99 3.05 -19.63
N LYS A 264 15.39 4.23 -20.12
CA LYS A 264 14.84 5.52 -19.66
C LYS A 264 13.34 5.66 -19.98
N MET A 265 12.87 5.00 -21.03
CA MET A 265 11.45 4.94 -21.39
C MET A 265 10.68 3.86 -20.61
N GLY A 266 11.34 3.09 -19.74
CA GLY A 266 10.72 1.96 -19.01
C GLY A 266 10.45 0.74 -19.89
N ILE A 267 11.07 0.66 -21.07
CA ILE A 267 10.94 -0.47 -21.99
C ILE A 267 11.92 -1.57 -21.56
N ASN A 268 11.44 -2.81 -21.46
CA ASN A 268 12.27 -3.96 -21.14
C ASN A 268 13.29 -4.23 -22.25
N THR A 269 14.57 -4.37 -21.90
CA THR A 269 15.68 -4.56 -22.86
C THR A 269 16.33 -5.94 -22.78
N SER A 270 15.78 -6.87 -22.01
CA SER A 270 16.30 -8.24 -21.93
C SER A 270 15.15 -9.24 -21.88
N ILE A 271 15.19 -10.23 -22.76
CA ILE A 271 14.19 -11.29 -22.84
C ILE A 271 14.87 -12.57 -22.37
N ARG A 272 14.37 -13.17 -21.30
CA ARG A 272 14.78 -14.52 -20.93
C ARG A 272 13.97 -15.55 -21.72
N VAL A 273 14.64 -16.31 -22.58
CA VAL A 273 14.02 -17.44 -23.28
C VAL A 273 14.33 -18.71 -22.51
N VAL A 274 13.28 -19.45 -22.15
CA VAL A 274 13.38 -20.76 -21.51
C VAL A 274 13.17 -21.83 -22.58
N GLY A 275 14.28 -22.44 -23.00
CA GLY A 275 14.36 -23.32 -24.19
C GLY A 275 14.17 -24.81 -23.92
N GLN A 276 13.96 -25.59 -24.98
CA GLN A 276 13.95 -27.07 -24.92
C GLN A 276 15.35 -27.59 -24.54
N GLY A 277 15.51 -28.15 -23.34
CA GLY A 277 16.78 -28.68 -22.84
C GLY A 277 17.02 -28.42 -21.36
N ASP A 278 16.26 -27.51 -20.77
CA ASP A 278 16.21 -27.39 -19.32
C ASP A 278 15.36 -28.53 -18.74
N THR A 279 15.99 -29.42 -17.96
CA THR A 279 15.33 -30.54 -17.27
C THR A 279 15.69 -30.60 -15.80
N THR A 280 16.36 -29.57 -15.29
CA THR A 280 16.88 -29.56 -13.92
C THR A 280 15.88 -28.85 -13.04
N ALA A 281 15.44 -29.50 -11.96
CA ALA A 281 14.61 -28.83 -10.98
C ALA A 281 15.44 -27.87 -10.12
N PRO A 282 14.88 -26.73 -9.68
CA PRO A 282 15.60 -25.80 -8.84
C PRO A 282 15.93 -26.46 -7.50
N THR A 283 17.11 -26.16 -6.94
CA THR A 283 17.55 -26.64 -5.62
C THR A 283 17.85 -25.46 -4.72
N ALA A 284 17.56 -25.55 -3.41
CA ALA A 284 17.92 -24.50 -2.46
C ALA A 284 19.45 -24.52 -2.22
N VAL A 285 20.11 -23.40 -2.50
CA VAL A 285 21.56 -23.20 -2.38
C VAL A 285 21.93 -22.57 -1.03
N SER A 286 21.14 -21.61 -0.56
CA SER A 286 21.41 -20.94 0.72
C SER A 286 20.14 -20.42 1.37
N PHE A 287 20.19 -20.26 2.69
CA PHE A 287 19.14 -19.68 3.51
C PHE A 287 19.69 -18.51 4.32
N THR A 288 18.88 -17.45 4.44
CA THR A 288 19.07 -16.36 5.41
C THR A 288 17.80 -16.26 6.25
N PRO A 289 17.85 -16.25 7.59
CA PRO A 289 19.04 -16.47 8.43
C PRO A 289 19.81 -17.75 8.09
N THR A 290 21.07 -17.86 8.51
CA THR A 290 21.83 -19.09 8.25
C THR A 290 21.15 -20.31 8.90
N PRO A 291 21.23 -21.52 8.32
CA PRO A 291 20.68 -22.73 8.94
C PRO A 291 21.22 -22.92 10.36
N SER A 292 20.31 -23.20 11.31
CA SER A 292 20.59 -23.25 12.76
C SER A 292 21.15 -21.94 13.34
N GLY A 293 20.93 -20.81 12.65
CA GLY A 293 21.31 -19.48 13.10
C GLY A 293 20.63 -19.13 14.42
N LYS A 294 21.36 -18.48 15.31
CA LYS A 294 20.87 -18.03 16.61
C LYS A 294 20.73 -16.52 16.62
N SER A 295 19.95 -16.01 17.56
CA SER A 295 19.80 -14.57 17.79
C SER A 295 19.23 -13.81 16.59
N VAL A 296 18.38 -14.47 15.80
CA VAL A 296 17.69 -13.83 14.67
C VAL A 296 16.72 -12.78 15.20
N PRO A 297 16.80 -11.51 14.77
CA PRO A 297 15.81 -10.50 15.14
C PRO A 297 14.40 -10.95 14.80
N ILE A 298 13.43 -10.71 15.69
CA ILE A 298 12.05 -11.18 15.53
C ILE A 298 11.32 -10.64 14.30
N ASN A 299 11.83 -9.58 13.67
CA ASN A 299 11.26 -8.96 12.47
C ASN A 299 12.02 -9.34 11.18
N SER A 300 12.87 -10.36 11.24
CA SER A 300 13.70 -10.74 10.08
C SER A 300 12.87 -11.47 9.02
N ASP A 301 13.11 -11.12 7.76
CA ASP A 301 12.67 -11.92 6.63
C ASP A 301 13.47 -13.22 6.52
N ILE A 302 12.86 -14.23 5.90
CA ILE A 302 13.52 -15.48 5.56
C ILE A 302 13.74 -15.50 4.04
N VAL A 303 14.99 -15.59 3.61
CA VAL A 303 15.39 -15.61 2.19
C VAL A 303 15.97 -16.97 1.83
N VAL A 304 15.46 -17.56 0.75
CA VAL A 304 15.96 -18.80 0.16
C VAL A 304 16.48 -18.51 -1.24
N THR A 305 17.75 -18.79 -1.48
CA THR A 305 18.36 -18.67 -2.81
C THR A 305 18.39 -20.04 -3.46
N PHE A 306 17.97 -20.13 -4.71
CA PHE A 306 17.93 -21.37 -5.49
C PHE A 306 19.06 -21.43 -6.53
N SER A 307 19.31 -22.63 -7.08
CA SER A 307 20.34 -22.89 -8.09
C SER A 307 20.08 -22.19 -9.42
N GLU A 308 18.85 -21.73 -9.62
CA GLU A 308 18.36 -21.12 -10.86
C GLU A 308 17.13 -20.26 -10.57
N GLU A 309 16.69 -19.51 -11.57
CA GLU A 309 15.51 -18.66 -11.46
C GLU A 309 14.23 -19.45 -11.21
N ILE A 310 13.40 -18.91 -10.32
CA ILE A 310 12.20 -19.58 -9.82
C ILE A 310 10.92 -18.85 -10.23
N ALA A 311 9.84 -19.60 -10.25
CA ALA A 311 8.47 -19.14 -10.33
C ALA A 311 7.65 -19.72 -9.18
N ARG A 312 6.51 -19.06 -8.93
CA ARG A 312 5.50 -19.55 -7.98
C ARG A 312 4.98 -20.91 -8.42
N GLY A 313 4.97 -21.85 -7.49
CA GLY A 313 4.33 -23.15 -7.65
C GLY A 313 2.92 -23.15 -7.08
N THR A 314 2.54 -24.28 -6.52
CA THR A 314 1.22 -24.52 -5.88
C THR A 314 1.42 -25.15 -4.51
N GLY A 315 0.49 -24.91 -3.58
CA GLY A 315 0.56 -25.44 -2.22
C GLY A 315 1.03 -24.40 -1.20
N HIS A 316 1.40 -24.85 -0.01
CA HIS A 316 1.57 -23.99 1.16
C HIS A 316 2.98 -24.10 1.73
N ILE A 317 3.68 -22.97 1.83
CA ILE A 317 4.93 -22.84 2.56
C ILE A 317 4.58 -22.56 4.02
N LEU A 318 5.14 -23.33 4.95
CA LEU A 318 4.76 -23.28 6.37
C LEU A 318 5.95 -22.83 7.22
N LEU A 319 5.70 -21.91 8.14
CA LEU A 319 6.60 -21.61 9.25
C LEU A 319 6.02 -22.23 10.52
N LYS A 320 6.81 -23.05 11.20
CA LYS A 320 6.40 -23.77 12.42
C LYS A 320 7.28 -23.43 13.59
N ASP A 321 6.73 -23.40 14.79
CA ASP A 321 7.49 -23.26 16.03
C ASP A 321 8.18 -24.57 16.45
N ALA A 322 8.91 -24.54 17.57
CA ALA A 322 9.64 -25.68 18.11
C ALA A 322 8.73 -26.85 18.54
N ALA A 323 7.45 -26.58 18.82
CA ALA A 323 6.45 -27.60 19.12
C ALA A 323 5.82 -28.20 17.85
N GLY A 324 6.20 -27.71 16.66
CA GLY A 324 5.68 -28.14 15.37
C GLY A 324 4.35 -27.50 14.99
N LYS A 325 3.86 -26.51 15.75
CA LYS A 325 2.65 -25.76 15.43
C LYS A 325 2.95 -24.76 14.32
N THR A 326 2.08 -24.71 13.31
CA THR A 326 2.15 -23.69 12.25
C THR A 326 1.85 -22.32 12.83
N VAL A 327 2.82 -21.40 12.72
CA VAL A 327 2.71 -19.99 13.14
C VAL A 327 2.43 -19.06 11.97
N ALA A 328 2.78 -19.47 10.75
CA ALA A 328 2.42 -18.78 9.52
C ALA A 328 2.26 -19.78 8.37
N ASP A 329 1.31 -19.50 7.49
CA ASP A 329 0.94 -20.32 6.34
C ASP A 329 0.86 -19.41 5.11
N PHE A 330 1.67 -19.72 4.09
CA PHE A 330 1.79 -18.92 2.88
C PHE A 330 1.35 -19.73 1.67
N ASP A 331 0.25 -19.32 1.05
CA ASP A 331 -0.14 -19.82 -0.26
C ASP A 331 0.92 -19.43 -1.31
N SER A 332 1.55 -20.43 -1.92
CA SER A 332 2.67 -20.24 -2.83
C SER A 332 2.27 -19.48 -4.11
N ALA A 333 1.03 -19.64 -4.56
CA ALA A 333 0.54 -19.03 -5.78
C ALA A 333 0.16 -17.56 -5.59
N PHE A 334 -0.38 -17.18 -4.42
CA PHE A 334 -1.03 -15.88 -4.25
C PHE A 334 -0.54 -15.04 -3.07
N SER A 335 0.17 -15.60 -2.10
CA SER A 335 0.58 -14.85 -0.90
C SER A 335 1.43 -13.64 -1.24
N THR A 336 1.01 -12.46 -0.78
CA THR A 336 1.76 -11.20 -0.89
C THR A 336 2.95 -11.14 0.06
N ASN A 337 3.00 -12.05 1.04
CA ASN A 337 4.14 -12.23 1.95
C ASN A 337 5.30 -13.01 1.32
N LEU A 338 5.15 -13.45 0.07
CA LEU A 338 6.20 -14.08 -0.71
C LEU A 338 6.62 -13.16 -1.85
N THR A 339 7.91 -12.82 -1.91
CA THR A 339 8.50 -12.03 -3.00
C THR A 339 9.49 -12.91 -3.74
N LEU A 340 9.33 -13.04 -5.06
CA LEU A 340 10.28 -13.76 -5.92
C LEU A 340 11.05 -12.75 -6.77
N SER A 341 12.37 -12.86 -6.76
CA SER A 341 13.25 -12.04 -7.59
C SER A 341 14.39 -12.90 -8.13
N GLY A 342 14.34 -13.22 -9.42
CA GLY A 342 15.29 -14.13 -10.05
C GLY A 342 15.27 -15.52 -9.40
N ASN A 343 16.39 -15.91 -8.79
CA ASN A 343 16.54 -17.17 -8.07
C ASN A 343 16.27 -17.07 -6.56
N SER A 344 15.74 -15.94 -6.07
CA SER A 344 15.53 -15.70 -4.65
C SER A 344 14.04 -15.67 -4.29
N LEU A 345 13.69 -16.40 -3.23
CA LEU A 345 12.41 -16.33 -2.53
C LEU A 345 12.61 -15.60 -1.21
N THR A 346 11.98 -14.46 -1.02
CA THR A 346 11.87 -13.76 0.27
C THR A 346 10.51 -14.03 0.89
N ILE A 347 10.50 -14.43 2.15
CA ILE A 347 9.32 -14.76 2.95
C ILE A 347 9.24 -13.76 4.08
N HIS A 348 8.15 -12.98 4.09
CA HIS A 348 7.83 -12.01 5.12
C HIS A 348 6.90 -12.67 6.15
N PRO A 349 7.30 -12.90 7.40
CA PRO A 349 6.46 -13.58 8.39
C PRO A 349 5.12 -12.87 8.70
N GLY A 350 4.99 -11.59 8.36
CA GLY A 350 3.77 -10.79 8.51
C GLY A 350 3.60 -10.17 9.90
N SER A 351 3.90 -10.93 10.95
CA SER A 351 3.97 -10.46 12.34
C SER A 351 5.36 -10.73 12.92
N PRO A 352 5.82 -9.94 13.91
CA PRO A 352 7.01 -10.25 14.68
C PRO A 352 6.96 -11.68 15.23
N LEU A 353 8.04 -12.42 15.07
CA LEU A 353 8.21 -13.75 15.64
C LEU A 353 8.34 -13.66 17.17
N SER A 354 8.05 -14.76 17.86
CA SER A 354 8.25 -14.84 19.31
C SER A 354 9.75 -14.83 19.64
N TYR A 355 10.09 -14.20 20.76
CA TYR A 355 11.43 -14.29 21.33
C TYR A 355 11.77 -15.72 21.77
N ASP A 356 13.06 -16.02 21.86
CA ASP A 356 13.63 -17.28 22.37
C ASP A 356 12.96 -18.54 21.78
N THR A 357 12.57 -18.47 20.50
CA THR A 357 11.80 -19.52 19.84
C THR A 357 12.57 -20.04 18.64
N THR A 358 12.70 -21.37 18.56
CA THR A 358 13.21 -22.04 17.36
C THR A 358 12.08 -22.22 16.37
N TYR A 359 12.28 -21.76 15.14
CA TYR A 359 11.37 -21.93 14.03
C TYR A 359 11.92 -22.91 13.01
N SER A 360 11.02 -23.60 12.31
CA SER A 360 11.31 -24.42 11.15
C SER A 360 10.50 -23.98 9.94
N LEU A 361 11.18 -23.75 8.81
CA LEU A 361 10.55 -23.51 7.52
C LEU A 361 10.39 -24.84 6.79
N VAL A 362 9.18 -25.09 6.31
CA VAL A 362 8.84 -26.22 5.47
C VAL A 362 8.43 -25.68 4.10
N ILE A 363 9.17 -26.07 3.08
CA ILE A 363 8.85 -25.80 1.67
C ILE A 363 8.50 -27.14 1.02
N PRO A 364 7.21 -27.51 0.96
CA PRO A 364 6.79 -28.74 0.29
C PRO A 364 7.16 -28.73 -1.19
N GLY A 365 7.40 -29.93 -1.74
CA GLY A 365 7.66 -30.08 -3.17
C GLY A 365 6.53 -29.49 -4.02
N GLY A 366 6.89 -28.77 -5.08
CA GLY A 366 5.92 -28.08 -5.95
C GLY A 366 5.43 -26.71 -5.46
N SER A 367 5.77 -26.28 -4.24
CA SER A 367 5.51 -24.91 -3.75
C SER A 367 6.28 -23.87 -4.56
N ILE A 368 7.46 -24.25 -5.05
CA ILE A 368 8.30 -23.47 -5.94
C ILE A 368 8.63 -24.36 -7.15
N LYS A 369 8.78 -23.74 -8.31
CA LYS A 369 9.23 -24.37 -9.55
C LYS A 369 10.21 -23.45 -10.27
N ASP A 370 10.94 -23.93 -11.24
CA ASP A 370 11.69 -23.06 -12.15
C ASP A 370 10.75 -22.45 -13.22
N LEU A 371 11.31 -21.67 -14.14
CA LEU A 371 10.54 -21.11 -15.25
C LEU A 371 10.20 -22.14 -16.34
N ALA A 372 10.91 -23.28 -16.41
CA ALA A 372 10.61 -24.39 -17.32
C ALA A 372 9.42 -25.25 -16.84
N GLY A 373 9.06 -25.13 -15.56
CA GLY A 373 7.97 -25.82 -14.90
C GLY A 373 8.38 -27.03 -14.04
N TYR A 374 9.67 -27.29 -13.82
CA TYR A 374 10.06 -28.39 -12.91
C TYR A 374 9.96 -27.94 -11.47
N ASN A 375 9.29 -28.78 -10.68
CA ASN A 375 9.01 -28.49 -9.29
C ASN A 375 10.28 -28.65 -8.46
N TYR A 376 10.52 -27.69 -7.57
CA TYR A 376 11.42 -27.91 -6.45
C TYR A 376 10.96 -29.19 -5.72
N ALA A 377 11.89 -30.11 -5.48
CA ALA A 377 11.61 -31.36 -4.77
C ALA A 377 11.13 -31.13 -3.32
N GLY A 378 11.40 -29.94 -2.79
CA GLY A 378 11.10 -29.54 -1.41
C GLY A 378 12.32 -29.59 -0.51
N SER A 379 12.20 -28.96 0.66
CA SER A 379 13.19 -29.05 1.74
C SER A 379 12.55 -29.69 2.97
N SER A 380 13.23 -30.66 3.57
CA SER A 380 12.90 -31.10 4.92
C SER A 380 13.64 -30.24 5.95
N SER A 381 12.89 -29.29 6.50
CA SER A 381 13.15 -28.44 7.67
C SER A 381 14.48 -27.67 7.70
N TYR A 382 14.45 -26.43 7.20
CA TYR A 382 15.41 -25.40 7.58
C TYR A 382 15.00 -24.81 8.94
N THR A 383 15.95 -24.59 9.86
CA THR A 383 15.66 -24.04 11.19
C THR A 383 16.50 -22.82 11.54
N PHE A 384 15.99 -21.97 12.42
CA PHE A 384 16.71 -20.87 13.06
C PHE A 384 16.06 -20.54 14.41
N SER A 385 16.79 -19.88 15.31
CA SER A 385 16.28 -19.44 16.61
C SER A 385 16.32 -17.91 16.70
N THR A 386 15.20 -17.34 17.15
CA THR A 386 15.11 -15.90 17.38
C THR A 386 15.98 -15.46 18.56
N ILE A 387 16.21 -14.16 18.64
CA ILE A 387 16.87 -13.54 19.78
C ILE A 387 16.13 -13.88 21.08
N GLY A 388 16.91 -14.15 22.13
CA GLY A 388 16.36 -14.34 23.46
C GLY A 388 15.52 -13.14 23.85
N SER A 389 14.48 -13.35 24.65
CA SER A 389 13.65 -12.26 25.13
C SER A 389 14.55 -11.29 25.90
N PHE A 390 14.69 -10.06 25.40
CA PHE A 390 15.20 -8.97 26.22
C PHE A 390 14.07 -8.56 27.16
N VAL A 391 13.78 -9.38 28.16
CA VAL A 391 13.24 -8.82 29.39
C VAL A 391 14.37 -7.95 29.90
N ALA A 392 14.18 -6.63 29.93
CA ALA A 392 15.16 -5.76 30.56
C ALA A 392 15.40 -6.34 31.96
N PRO A 393 16.66 -6.50 32.41
CA PRO A 393 16.88 -6.87 33.79
C PRO A 393 16.14 -5.85 34.65
N GLY A 394 15.46 -6.35 35.68
CA GLY A 394 14.81 -5.47 36.62
C GLY A 394 15.77 -4.43 37.18
N LEU A 395 15.24 -3.24 37.40
CA LEU A 395 15.95 -2.15 38.01
C LEU A 395 16.15 -2.41 39.50
N VAL A 396 17.27 -1.92 40.02
CA VAL A 396 17.46 -1.71 41.45
C VAL A 396 17.28 -0.22 41.69
N ILE A 397 16.17 0.15 42.31
CA ILE A 397 15.77 1.54 42.57
C ILE A 397 15.96 1.80 44.07
N ASN A 398 16.75 2.82 44.41
CA ASN A 398 16.93 3.25 45.79
C ASN A 398 16.48 4.71 45.89
N GLY A 399 15.50 4.97 46.75
CA GLY A 399 15.11 6.29 47.17
C GLY A 399 16.12 6.91 48.13
N THR A 400 15.71 8.01 48.72
CA THR A 400 16.52 8.92 49.50
C THR A 400 16.11 8.87 50.98
N ALA A 401 16.43 9.92 51.72
CA ALA A 401 15.96 10.08 53.10
C ALA A 401 14.77 11.06 53.20
N GLY A 402 14.25 11.54 52.07
CA GLY A 402 13.05 12.36 51.99
C GLY A 402 11.95 11.64 51.20
N PRO A 403 10.75 12.22 51.11
CA PRO A 403 9.63 11.62 50.39
C PRO A 403 9.93 11.44 48.89
N ASP A 404 9.88 10.21 48.42
CA ASP A 404 10.16 9.83 47.04
C ASP A 404 8.93 9.28 46.30
N TYR A 405 8.95 9.41 44.98
CA TYR A 405 7.99 8.79 44.07
C TYR A 405 8.74 7.82 43.16
N LEU A 406 8.65 6.53 43.47
CA LEU A 406 9.46 5.47 42.88
C LEU A 406 8.61 4.63 41.93
N THR A 407 9.04 4.50 40.68
CA THR A 407 8.31 3.75 39.64
C THR A 407 9.23 2.72 39.00
N GLY A 408 8.82 1.46 39.07
CA GLY A 408 9.45 0.34 38.38
C GLY A 408 9.04 0.26 36.90
N THR A 409 9.28 -0.90 36.32
CA THR A 409 9.19 -1.24 34.91
C THR A 409 8.16 -2.34 34.71
N SER A 410 8.13 -2.95 33.52
CA SER A 410 7.34 -4.17 33.29
C SER A 410 8.12 -5.46 33.64
N SER A 411 9.26 -5.33 34.30
CA SER A 411 10.19 -6.43 34.64
C SER A 411 10.32 -6.52 36.16
N SER A 412 10.86 -7.64 36.67
CA SER A 412 11.01 -7.87 38.11
C SER A 412 12.00 -6.94 38.80
N ASP A 413 11.53 -5.88 39.45
CA ASP A 413 12.37 -4.85 40.05
C ASP A 413 12.63 -5.05 41.55
N THR A 414 13.71 -4.45 42.06
CA THR A 414 13.97 -4.30 43.50
C THR A 414 13.93 -2.82 43.85
N ILE A 415 12.97 -2.39 44.65
CA ILE A 415 12.71 -0.99 44.98
C ILE A 415 12.82 -0.78 46.49
N SER A 416 13.64 0.17 46.93
CA SER A 416 13.77 0.57 48.34
C SER A 416 13.45 2.06 48.46
N GLY A 417 12.52 2.44 49.35
CA GLY A 417 12.16 3.84 49.63
C GLY A 417 13.24 4.56 50.43
N GLY A 418 13.60 3.99 51.58
CA GLY A 418 14.60 4.57 52.47
C GLY A 418 13.94 5.21 53.67
N ALA A 419 14.14 6.51 53.88
CA ALA A 419 13.42 7.25 54.91
C ALA A 419 12.53 8.30 54.26
N GLY A 420 11.39 8.61 54.86
CA GLY A 420 10.40 9.51 54.26
C GLY A 420 9.07 8.79 54.08
N ASN A 421 8.06 9.51 53.60
CA ASN A 421 6.78 8.91 53.26
C ASN A 421 6.78 8.69 51.74
N ASP A 422 7.11 7.49 51.31
CA ASP A 422 7.38 7.18 49.91
C ASP A 422 6.15 6.62 49.20
N VAL A 423 6.09 6.84 47.89
CA VAL A 423 5.04 6.32 47.02
C VAL A 423 5.65 5.42 45.96
N PHE A 424 5.16 4.19 45.87
CA PHE A 424 5.67 3.15 44.98
C PHE A 424 4.66 2.83 43.88
N ILE A 425 5.17 2.62 42.67
CA ILE A 425 4.49 1.90 41.58
C ILE A 425 5.45 0.79 41.15
N GLY A 426 5.10 -0.48 41.41
CA GLY A 426 5.92 -1.61 40.94
C GLY A 426 5.99 -1.68 39.42
N GLY A 427 4.86 -1.42 38.76
CA GLY A 427 4.71 -1.66 37.33
C GLY A 427 4.23 -3.08 37.11
N GLY A 428 4.74 -3.77 36.09
CA GLY A 428 4.44 -5.20 35.87
C GLY A 428 5.66 -6.06 36.19
N GLY A 429 5.48 -7.38 36.25
CA GLY A 429 6.57 -8.29 36.64
C GLY A 429 6.45 -8.71 38.10
N ASN A 430 7.49 -9.33 38.67
CA ASN A 430 7.48 -9.71 40.08
C ASN A 430 8.46 -8.85 40.86
N ASP A 431 7.96 -7.93 41.68
CA ASP A 431 8.76 -6.89 42.32
C ASP A 431 9.03 -7.18 43.80
N SER A 432 10.16 -6.69 44.29
CA SER A 432 10.51 -6.65 45.71
C SER A 432 10.55 -5.20 46.17
N ILE A 433 9.67 -4.82 47.09
CA ILE A 433 9.53 -3.43 47.57
C ILE A 433 9.80 -3.36 49.08
N SER A 434 10.70 -2.48 49.50
CA SER A 434 10.89 -2.12 50.91
C SER A 434 10.56 -0.64 51.07
N GLY A 435 9.56 -0.30 51.89
CA GLY A 435 9.22 1.11 52.16
C GLY A 435 10.33 1.79 52.95
N GLY A 436 10.55 1.29 54.17
CA GLY A 436 11.62 1.76 55.04
C GLY A 436 11.06 2.45 56.27
N SER A 437 11.56 3.63 56.61
CA SER A 437 11.03 4.39 57.75
C SER A 437 10.14 5.53 57.29
N GLY A 438 8.91 5.57 57.78
CA GLY A 438 7.93 6.61 57.46
C GLY A 438 6.56 5.98 57.32
N THR A 439 5.69 6.60 56.52
CA THR A 439 4.40 6.02 56.13
C THR A 439 4.37 5.88 54.62
N ASP A 440 4.56 4.66 54.17
CA ASP A 440 4.82 4.32 52.79
C ASP A 440 3.56 3.78 52.09
N THR A 441 3.38 4.15 50.82
CA THR A 441 2.19 3.81 50.04
C THR A 441 2.54 3.11 48.72
N LEU A 442 2.02 1.90 48.51
CA LEU A 442 2.06 1.22 47.21
C LEU A 442 0.78 1.49 46.41
N LEU A 443 0.94 2.03 45.21
CA LEU A 443 -0.13 2.22 44.24
C LEU A 443 -0.26 0.98 43.34
N LEU A 444 -1.49 0.50 43.21
CA LEU A 444 -1.85 -0.70 42.44
C LEU A 444 -2.84 -0.32 41.34
N SER A 445 -2.65 -0.89 40.14
CA SER A 445 -3.42 -0.50 38.96
C SER A 445 -4.84 -1.06 38.95
N GLY A 446 -5.05 -2.20 39.61
CA GLY A 446 -6.31 -2.94 39.65
C GLY A 446 -7.19 -2.62 40.85
N LYS A 447 -8.34 -3.30 40.94
CA LYS A 447 -9.27 -3.23 42.08
C LYS A 447 -8.82 -4.18 43.17
N LEU A 448 -9.12 -3.89 44.44
CA LEU A 448 -8.77 -4.78 45.57
C LEU A 448 -9.20 -6.24 45.33
N ALA A 449 -10.37 -6.46 44.74
CA ALA A 449 -10.89 -7.80 44.45
C ALA A 449 -10.04 -8.63 43.46
N ASN A 450 -9.12 -8.02 42.73
CA ASN A 450 -8.23 -8.72 41.78
C ASN A 450 -6.97 -9.29 42.45
N TYR A 451 -6.68 -8.84 43.67
CA TYR A 451 -5.45 -9.20 44.37
C TYR A 451 -5.71 -10.24 45.45
N TYR A 452 -4.72 -11.10 45.64
CA TYR A 452 -4.66 -12.05 46.74
C TYR A 452 -3.39 -11.81 47.56
N GLY A 453 -3.56 -11.55 48.86
CA GLY A 453 -2.46 -11.28 49.79
C GLY A 453 -2.14 -12.47 50.69
N THR A 454 -0.86 -12.75 50.90
CA THR A 454 -0.37 -13.74 51.88
C THR A 454 0.80 -13.21 52.69
N GLY A 455 0.94 -13.62 53.94
CA GLY A 455 2.06 -13.24 54.80
C GLY A 455 1.64 -12.31 55.93
N THR A 456 2.63 -11.61 56.49
CA THR A 456 2.46 -10.56 57.51
C THR A 456 2.87 -9.20 56.93
N LEU A 457 2.61 -8.10 57.63
CA LEU A 457 3.02 -6.76 57.17
C LEU A 457 4.53 -6.63 56.95
N ASP A 458 5.32 -7.41 57.67
CA ASP A 458 6.77 -7.44 57.52
C ASP A 458 7.22 -8.10 56.21
N ASN A 459 6.40 -8.97 55.61
CA ASN A 459 6.70 -9.73 54.39
C ASN A 459 5.40 -10.08 53.65
N LEU A 460 4.63 -9.06 53.27
CA LEU A 460 3.36 -9.26 52.57
C LEU A 460 3.66 -9.57 51.11
N VAL A 461 3.04 -10.62 50.57
CA VAL A 461 3.08 -10.93 49.14
C VAL A 461 1.69 -10.69 48.57
N LEU A 462 1.60 -9.75 47.63
CA LEU A 462 0.40 -9.44 46.87
C LEU A 462 0.53 -10.03 45.47
N LYS A 463 -0.42 -10.88 45.09
CA LYS A 463 -0.50 -11.44 43.74
C LYS A 463 -1.68 -10.85 42.99
N ASP A 464 -1.41 -10.23 41.85
CA ASP A 464 -2.43 -9.83 40.89
C ASP A 464 -2.88 -11.04 40.04
N ASN A 465 -4.19 -11.33 40.06
CA ASN A 465 -4.78 -12.42 39.30
C ASN A 465 -5.24 -12.02 37.88
N VAL A 466 -5.15 -10.74 37.50
CA VAL A 466 -5.46 -10.26 36.15
C VAL A 466 -4.21 -9.89 35.33
N GLY A 467 -3.04 -9.87 35.96
CA GLY A 467 -1.73 -9.82 35.29
C GLY A 467 -1.23 -8.42 34.90
N ASN A 468 -1.77 -7.36 35.50
CA ASN A 468 -1.31 -5.99 35.31
C ASN A 468 -0.05 -5.70 36.13
N ASP A 469 -0.06 -6.04 37.43
CA ASP A 469 1.03 -5.70 38.37
C ASP A 469 1.90 -6.90 38.77
N GLY A 470 1.55 -8.10 38.31
CA GLY A 470 2.25 -9.35 38.65
C GLY A 470 2.27 -9.68 40.16
N THR A 471 3.41 -10.10 40.70
CA THR A 471 3.55 -10.51 42.11
C THR A 471 4.49 -9.59 42.87
N ILE A 472 3.98 -8.87 43.86
CA ILE A 472 4.75 -7.91 44.65
C ILE A 472 5.03 -8.51 46.02
N SER A 473 6.30 -8.65 46.37
CA SER A 473 6.76 -8.97 47.73
C SER A 473 7.18 -7.68 48.41
N MET A 474 6.54 -7.34 49.52
CA MET A 474 6.74 -6.06 50.20
C MET A 474 7.00 -6.21 51.70
N SER A 475 7.79 -5.28 52.22
CA SER A 475 8.08 -5.12 53.64
C SER A 475 8.05 -3.64 54.00
N GLN A 476 7.63 -3.30 55.22
CA GLN A 476 7.65 -1.91 55.72
C GLN A 476 6.88 -0.95 54.80
N VAL A 477 5.72 -1.40 54.30
CA VAL A 477 4.80 -0.55 53.52
C VAL A 477 3.46 -0.54 54.25
N GLU A 478 3.08 0.61 54.77
CA GLU A 478 1.91 0.75 55.64
C GLU A 478 0.61 0.84 54.86
N ARG A 479 0.63 1.28 53.60
CA ARG A 479 -0.60 1.58 52.86
C ARG A 479 -0.60 1.03 51.44
N LEU A 480 -1.76 0.50 51.05
CA LEU A 480 -2.04 0.02 49.71
C LEU A 480 -3.17 0.84 49.12
N GLN A 481 -2.97 1.40 47.94
CA GLN A 481 -4.00 2.14 47.23
C GLN A 481 -4.30 1.43 45.92
N PHE A 482 -5.50 0.85 45.85
CA PHE A 482 -6.07 0.23 44.66
C PHE A 482 -6.88 1.26 43.86
N SER A 483 -7.29 0.89 42.66
CA SER A 483 -8.11 1.75 41.79
C SER A 483 -9.50 2.08 42.36
N ASP A 484 -10.02 1.28 43.29
CA ASP A 484 -11.36 1.44 43.87
C ASP A 484 -11.37 1.79 45.37
N VAL A 485 -10.31 1.45 46.11
CA VAL A 485 -10.25 1.65 47.55
C VAL A 485 -8.81 1.68 48.06
N ALA A 486 -8.58 2.24 49.24
CA ALA A 486 -7.30 2.13 49.94
C ALA A 486 -7.41 1.30 51.22
N LEU A 487 -6.31 0.67 51.58
CA LEU A 487 -6.14 -0.15 52.78
C LEU A 487 -4.92 0.35 53.55
N ALA A 488 -5.12 0.74 54.80
CA ALA A 488 -4.07 1.25 55.68
C ALA A 488 -3.78 0.26 56.81
N PHE A 489 -2.51 0.01 57.09
CA PHE A 489 -2.02 -0.91 58.11
C PHE A 489 -1.30 -0.21 59.26
N ASP A 490 -1.16 1.13 59.21
CA ASP A 490 -0.67 1.96 60.31
C ASP A 490 -1.71 2.07 61.44
N THR A 491 -2.02 0.94 62.09
CA THR A 491 -3.03 0.83 63.16
C THR A 491 -2.68 1.61 64.41
N ASP A 492 -1.40 1.85 64.66
CA ASP A 492 -0.93 2.71 65.74
C ASP A 492 -0.64 4.14 65.26
N GLY A 493 -0.58 4.33 63.94
CA GLY A 493 -0.30 5.60 63.27
C GLY A 493 -1.56 6.40 62.95
N VAL A 494 -1.47 7.23 61.91
CA VAL A 494 -2.50 8.19 61.53
C VAL A 494 -3.84 7.50 61.20
N ALA A 495 -3.83 6.42 60.43
CA ALA A 495 -5.06 5.72 60.07
C ALA A 495 -5.78 5.14 61.30
N GLY A 496 -5.02 4.56 62.23
CA GLY A 496 -5.54 4.08 63.51
C GLY A 496 -6.16 5.18 64.36
N GLN A 497 -5.46 6.29 64.54
CA GLN A 497 -5.95 7.45 65.30
C GLN A 497 -7.22 8.05 64.68
N ALA A 498 -7.22 8.21 63.35
CA ALA A 498 -8.38 8.71 62.61
C ALA A 498 -9.59 7.76 62.73
N TYR A 499 -9.39 6.45 62.78
CA TYR A 499 -10.48 5.50 63.03
C TYR A 499 -10.98 5.60 64.48
N ARG A 500 -10.06 5.60 65.45
CA ARG A 500 -10.38 5.59 66.88
C ARG A 500 -11.14 6.82 67.34
N ILE A 501 -10.93 7.97 66.70
CA ILE A 501 -11.63 9.19 67.09
C ILE A 501 -13.12 9.16 66.71
N TYR A 502 -13.52 8.46 65.65
CA TYR A 502 -14.94 8.20 65.37
C TYR A 502 -15.56 7.30 66.44
N GLN A 503 -14.85 6.27 66.89
CA GLN A 503 -15.31 5.44 68.01
C GLN A 503 -15.46 6.29 69.28
N ALA A 504 -14.47 7.11 69.62
CA ALA A 504 -14.50 7.92 70.83
C ALA A 504 -15.57 9.03 70.79
N ALA A 505 -15.73 9.70 69.65
CA ALA A 505 -16.65 10.82 69.50
C ALA A 505 -18.10 10.38 69.25
N PHE A 506 -18.32 9.26 68.55
CA PHE A 506 -19.65 8.88 68.06
C PHE A 506 -20.07 7.46 68.43
N GLY A 507 -19.19 6.66 69.03
CA GLY A 507 -19.50 5.29 69.41
C GLY A 507 -19.70 4.34 68.22
N ARG A 508 -19.20 4.69 67.03
CA ARG A 508 -19.40 3.95 65.78
C ARG A 508 -18.15 3.89 64.91
N LYS A 509 -18.14 2.94 63.97
CA LYS A 509 -17.16 2.91 62.88
C LYS A 509 -17.29 4.17 61.98
N PRO A 510 -16.18 4.67 61.42
CA PRO A 510 -16.21 5.76 60.46
C PRO A 510 -16.86 5.35 59.13
N ASP A 511 -17.33 6.35 58.39
CA ASP A 511 -17.59 6.21 56.95
C ASP A 511 -16.27 6.34 56.17
N LEU A 512 -16.18 5.70 55.00
CA LEU A 512 -14.92 5.58 54.25
C LEU A 512 -14.37 6.93 53.76
N ALA A 513 -15.25 7.85 53.35
CA ALA A 513 -14.87 9.14 52.78
C ALA A 513 -14.40 10.12 53.87
N GLY A 514 -15.14 10.22 54.97
CA GLY A 514 -14.77 11.03 56.12
C GLY A 514 -13.48 10.54 56.77
N LEU A 515 -13.28 9.22 56.87
CA LEU A 515 -12.01 8.65 57.33
C LEU A 515 -10.85 9.09 56.44
N GLY A 516 -10.99 8.98 55.12
CA GLY A 516 -9.96 9.40 54.18
C GLY A 516 -9.65 10.90 54.20
N TYR A 517 -10.66 11.74 54.44
CA TYR A 517 -10.48 13.17 54.64
C TYR A 517 -9.54 13.44 55.83
N TRP A 518 -9.81 12.81 56.98
CA TRP A 518 -9.02 13.03 58.20
C TRP A 518 -7.63 12.42 58.13
N ILE A 519 -7.47 11.23 57.53
CA ILE A 519 -6.16 10.63 57.27
C ILE A 519 -5.30 11.60 56.47
N LYS A 520 -5.81 12.13 55.36
CA LYS A 520 -5.07 13.07 54.50
C LYS A 520 -4.69 14.38 55.21
N ASP A 521 -5.53 14.91 56.10
CA ASP A 521 -5.18 16.11 56.87
C ASP A 521 -4.13 15.81 57.94
N MET A 522 -4.23 14.66 58.61
CA MET A 522 -3.28 14.20 59.62
C MET A 522 -1.92 13.83 59.03
N ASP A 523 -1.87 13.22 57.84
CA ASP A 523 -0.63 12.96 57.11
C ASP A 523 0.13 14.25 56.76
N LYS A 524 -0.60 15.38 56.63
CA LYS A 524 -0.03 16.72 56.44
C LYS A 524 0.36 17.42 57.75
N GLY A 525 0.25 16.72 58.87
CA GLY A 525 0.65 17.19 60.19
C GLY A 525 -0.47 17.76 61.06
N ALA A 526 -1.76 17.61 60.67
CA ALA A 526 -2.85 17.97 61.58
C ALA A 526 -2.83 17.08 62.83
N SER A 527 -2.86 17.70 64.02
CA SER A 527 -2.89 16.94 65.27
C SER A 527 -4.24 16.28 65.51
N LEU A 528 -4.26 15.18 66.25
CA LEU A 528 -5.51 14.53 66.68
C LEU A 528 -6.45 15.49 67.43
N THR A 529 -5.90 16.44 68.19
CA THR A 529 -6.68 17.51 68.84
C THR A 529 -7.34 18.45 67.83
N THR A 530 -6.69 18.73 66.70
CA THR A 530 -7.27 19.53 65.61
C THR A 530 -8.42 18.78 64.96
N VAL A 531 -8.25 17.47 64.72
CA VAL A 531 -9.32 16.60 64.23
C VAL A 531 -10.49 16.58 65.20
N ALA A 532 -10.24 16.37 66.50
CA ALA A 532 -11.25 16.44 67.54
C ALA A 532 -12.02 17.77 67.51
N ALA A 533 -11.31 18.90 67.38
CA ALA A 533 -11.97 20.21 67.27
C ALA A 533 -12.87 20.31 66.04
N GLY A 534 -12.46 19.73 64.90
CA GLY A 534 -13.29 19.62 63.70
C GLY A 534 -14.57 18.81 63.93
N PHE A 535 -14.48 17.71 64.69
CA PHE A 535 -15.65 16.91 65.05
C PHE A 535 -16.66 17.72 65.87
N PHE A 536 -16.21 18.52 66.84
CA PHE A 536 -17.10 19.41 67.61
C PHE A 536 -17.88 20.40 66.73
N GLN A 537 -17.31 20.80 65.59
CA GLN A 537 -17.96 21.68 64.62
C GLN A 537 -18.87 20.94 63.64
N SER A 538 -18.81 19.61 63.59
CA SER A 538 -19.65 18.81 62.70
C SER A 538 -21.12 18.83 63.14
N ALA A 539 -22.03 18.77 62.16
CA ALA A 539 -23.46 18.70 62.42
C ALA A 539 -23.83 17.46 63.25
N GLU A 540 -23.16 16.33 63.01
CA GLU A 540 -23.39 15.08 63.74
C GLU A 540 -23.05 15.24 65.24
N PHE A 541 -21.92 15.85 65.56
CA PHE A 541 -21.55 16.07 66.96
C PHE A 541 -22.52 17.03 67.65
N GLN A 542 -22.90 18.13 66.99
CA GLN A 542 -23.88 19.06 67.53
C GLN A 542 -25.27 18.42 67.71
N GLN A 543 -25.64 17.46 66.87
CA GLN A 543 -26.88 16.70 67.02
C GLN A 543 -26.83 15.73 68.20
N LEU A 544 -25.69 15.06 68.40
CA LEU A 544 -25.52 14.04 69.45
C LEU A 544 -25.30 14.66 70.84
N TYR A 545 -24.52 15.74 70.91
CA TYR A 545 -24.11 16.37 72.17
C TYR A 545 -24.86 17.68 72.47
N GLY A 546 -25.47 18.31 71.45
CA GLY A 546 -26.01 19.66 71.51
C GLY A 546 -25.00 20.71 71.02
N SER A 547 -25.48 21.90 70.62
CA SER A 547 -24.63 22.97 70.06
C SER A 547 -23.68 23.63 71.07
N ASN A 548 -23.94 23.47 72.37
CA ASN A 548 -23.06 23.91 73.46
C ASN A 548 -23.15 22.90 74.62
N PRO A 549 -22.53 21.72 74.48
CA PRO A 549 -22.71 20.64 75.43
C PRO A 549 -22.12 20.99 76.79
N SER A 550 -22.83 20.60 77.86
CA SER A 550 -22.32 20.77 79.22
C SER A 550 -21.11 19.86 79.48
N THR A 551 -20.26 20.22 80.44
CA THR A 551 -19.17 19.35 80.93
C THR A 551 -19.66 17.96 81.29
N ASN A 552 -20.82 17.86 81.95
CA ASN A 552 -21.43 16.59 82.31
C ASN A 552 -21.75 15.76 81.05
N THR A 553 -22.40 16.38 80.06
CA THR A 553 -22.74 15.73 78.79
C THR A 553 -21.50 15.20 78.07
N LEU A 554 -20.42 15.99 78.00
CA LEU A 554 -19.19 15.58 77.33
C LEU A 554 -18.53 14.38 78.02
N ILE A 555 -18.27 14.48 79.32
CA ILE A 555 -17.56 13.43 80.08
C ILE A 555 -18.35 12.13 80.04
N THR A 556 -19.66 12.18 80.32
CA THR A 556 -20.49 10.98 80.34
C THR A 556 -20.49 10.27 78.99
N ASN A 557 -20.59 10.99 77.88
CA ASN A 557 -20.60 10.38 76.54
C ASN A 557 -19.20 9.86 76.13
N PHE A 558 -18.11 10.53 76.49
CA PHE A 558 -16.77 10.00 76.21
C PHE A 558 -16.52 8.67 76.94
N TYR A 559 -16.91 8.59 78.22
CA TYR A 559 -16.86 7.33 78.97
C TYR A 559 -17.77 6.26 78.37
N GLN A 560 -18.98 6.64 77.93
CA GLN A 560 -19.90 5.68 77.33
C GLN A 560 -19.35 5.14 76.00
N ASN A 561 -18.76 5.98 75.15
CA ASN A 561 -18.29 5.59 73.83
C ASN A 561 -16.99 4.75 73.87
N VAL A 562 -16.10 5.04 74.82
CA VAL A 562 -14.78 4.42 74.93
C VAL A 562 -14.71 3.31 75.98
N LEU A 563 -15.43 3.44 77.10
CA LEU A 563 -15.38 2.50 78.21
C LEU A 563 -16.69 1.70 78.39
N HIS A 564 -17.73 1.99 77.61
CA HIS A 564 -19.07 1.36 77.70
C HIS A 564 -19.67 1.38 79.11
N ARG A 565 -19.33 2.40 79.89
CA ARG A 565 -19.80 2.57 81.27
C ARG A 565 -19.99 4.04 81.59
N ALA A 566 -20.77 4.31 82.63
CA ALA A 566 -20.78 5.63 83.25
C ALA A 566 -19.41 5.92 83.90
N PRO A 567 -18.98 7.20 83.93
CA PRO A 567 -17.82 7.59 84.70
C PRO A 567 -18.06 7.30 86.19
N ASP A 568 -17.04 6.76 86.86
CA ASP A 568 -17.00 6.76 88.31
C ASP A 568 -16.78 8.21 88.82
N GLN A 569 -17.14 8.47 90.08
CA GLN A 569 -17.10 9.82 90.65
C GLN A 569 -15.70 10.44 90.57
N ALA A 570 -14.66 9.67 90.85
CA ALA A 570 -13.28 10.17 90.82
C ALA A 570 -12.83 10.54 89.39
N GLY A 571 -13.16 9.71 88.40
CA GLY A 571 -12.91 9.98 87.00
C GLY A 571 -13.68 11.21 86.50
N PHE A 572 -14.96 11.32 86.85
CA PHE A 572 -15.76 12.50 86.52
C PHE A 572 -15.17 13.78 87.12
N ASP A 573 -14.86 13.76 88.42
CA ASP A 573 -14.30 14.91 89.14
C ASP A 573 -12.94 15.31 88.58
N TYR A 574 -12.11 14.34 88.18
CA TYR A 574 -10.83 14.62 87.53
C TYR A 574 -11.04 15.46 86.25
N TRP A 575 -11.83 14.96 85.30
CA TRP A 575 -12.04 15.64 84.02
C TRP A 575 -12.79 16.97 84.17
N SER A 576 -13.79 17.01 85.06
CA SER A 576 -14.53 18.24 85.36
C SER A 576 -13.61 19.33 85.90
N ASN A 577 -12.69 18.98 86.81
CA ASN A 577 -11.70 19.91 87.34
C ASN A 577 -10.68 20.37 86.28
N GLN A 578 -10.26 19.50 85.35
CA GLN A 578 -9.37 19.89 84.25
C GLN A 578 -10.03 20.94 83.33
N PHE A 579 -11.31 20.75 83.00
CA PHE A 579 -12.08 21.71 82.21
C PHE A 579 -12.32 23.02 82.96
N ALA A 580 -12.74 22.96 84.24
CA ALA A 580 -13.03 24.15 85.03
C ALA A 580 -11.80 25.06 85.23
N LYS A 581 -10.60 24.46 85.28
CA LYS A 581 -9.32 25.19 85.40
C LYS A 581 -8.73 25.61 84.04
N GLY A 582 -9.36 25.24 82.93
CA GLY A 582 -8.85 25.51 81.58
C GLY A 582 -7.53 24.81 81.26
N LEU A 583 -7.20 23.72 81.98
CA LEU A 583 -5.95 22.98 81.80
C LEU A 583 -5.98 22.09 80.55
N ILE A 584 -7.18 21.72 80.11
CA ILE A 584 -7.39 20.97 78.87
C ILE A 584 -8.65 21.49 78.17
N THR A 585 -8.62 21.53 76.84
CA THR A 585 -9.81 21.83 76.05
C THR A 585 -10.67 20.57 75.90
N PRO A 586 -11.99 20.71 75.65
CA PRO A 586 -12.86 19.57 75.34
C PRO A 586 -12.33 18.70 74.18
N ALA A 587 -11.80 19.32 73.13
CA ALA A 587 -11.21 18.62 72.00
C ALA A 587 -9.93 17.84 72.39
N ALA A 588 -9.07 18.43 73.23
CA ALA A 588 -7.88 17.75 73.73
C ALA A 588 -8.25 16.58 74.67
N ALA A 589 -9.30 16.71 75.48
CA ALA A 589 -9.81 15.60 76.28
C ALA A 589 -10.34 14.47 75.39
N LEU A 590 -11.14 14.77 74.36
CA LEU A 590 -11.59 13.76 73.39
C LEU A 590 -10.41 13.03 72.75
N ALA A 591 -9.35 13.76 72.35
CA ALA A 591 -8.13 13.15 71.83
C ALA A 591 -7.44 12.23 72.87
N SER A 592 -7.44 12.58 74.17
CA SER A 592 -6.94 11.71 75.24
C SER A 592 -7.77 10.44 75.43
N PHE A 593 -9.11 10.53 75.33
CA PHE A 593 -9.99 9.35 75.35
C PHE A 593 -9.79 8.48 74.11
N CYS A 594 -9.59 9.09 72.94
CA CYS A 594 -9.32 8.39 71.68
C CYS A 594 -8.10 7.47 71.77
N GLU A 595 -7.01 7.95 72.38
CA GLU A 595 -5.76 7.20 72.52
C GLU A 595 -5.59 6.53 73.89
N SER A 596 -6.68 6.35 74.64
CA SER A 596 -6.63 5.56 75.86
C SER A 596 -6.39 4.08 75.53
N ALA A 597 -5.71 3.36 76.43
CA ALA A 597 -5.44 1.94 76.26
C ALA A 597 -6.74 1.12 76.10
N GLU A 598 -7.82 1.55 76.75
CA GLU A 598 -9.15 0.96 76.62
C GLU A 598 -9.71 1.11 75.19
N ASN A 599 -9.63 2.31 74.59
CA ASN A 599 -10.14 2.52 73.24
C ASN A 599 -9.31 1.75 72.20
N GLN A 600 -7.98 1.75 72.34
CA GLN A 600 -7.09 0.98 71.47
C GLN A 600 -7.42 -0.52 71.54
N ALA A 601 -7.56 -1.07 72.75
CA ALA A 601 -7.92 -2.47 72.95
C ALA A 601 -9.30 -2.83 72.39
N GLN A 602 -10.25 -1.89 72.43
CA GLN A 602 -11.58 -2.10 71.87
C GLN A 602 -11.58 -2.10 70.34
N VAL A 603 -10.81 -1.21 69.73
CA VAL A 603 -10.84 -0.99 68.28
C VAL A 603 -9.91 -1.95 67.54
N ILE A 604 -8.84 -2.46 68.17
CA ILE A 604 -7.81 -3.26 67.50
C ILE A 604 -8.39 -4.45 66.71
N GLY A 605 -9.39 -5.15 67.26
CA GLY A 605 -10.03 -6.28 66.58
C GLY A 605 -10.75 -5.92 65.28
N GLN A 606 -11.08 -4.64 65.07
CA GLN A 606 -11.73 -4.12 63.87
C GLN A 606 -10.73 -3.63 62.81
N ILE A 607 -9.50 -3.29 63.22
CA ILE A 607 -8.52 -2.60 62.36
C ILE A 607 -7.24 -3.42 62.09
N GLN A 608 -6.97 -4.46 62.87
CA GLN A 608 -5.73 -5.27 62.79
C GLN A 608 -5.46 -5.93 61.44
N ASN A 609 -6.50 -6.11 60.62
CA ASN A 609 -6.38 -6.70 59.27
C ASN A 609 -6.34 -5.63 58.16
N GLY A 610 -6.16 -4.37 58.54
CA GLY A 610 -6.18 -3.23 57.64
C GLY A 610 -7.47 -2.41 57.72
N ILE A 611 -7.31 -1.10 57.57
CA ILE A 611 -8.36 -0.09 57.64
C ILE A 611 -8.70 0.34 56.22
N THR A 612 -9.88 -0.02 55.76
CA THR A 612 -10.38 0.40 54.45
C THR A 612 -10.87 1.85 54.50
N TYR A 613 -10.50 2.66 53.50
CA TYR A 613 -10.95 4.05 53.35
C TYR A 613 -10.97 4.50 51.88
N THR A 614 -11.63 5.63 51.61
CA THR A 614 -11.59 6.28 50.29
C THR A 614 -10.58 7.41 50.33
N VAL A 615 -9.55 7.35 49.48
CA VAL A 615 -8.53 8.41 49.40
C VAL A 615 -9.19 9.75 49.05
N TRP A 616 -8.91 10.79 49.84
CA TRP A 616 -9.42 12.13 49.59
C TRP A 616 -8.55 12.88 48.58
N LEU A 617 -9.09 13.19 47.41
CA LEU A 617 -8.34 13.83 46.31
C LEU A 617 -8.47 15.36 46.24
N GLY A 618 -9.39 15.98 47.00
CA GLY A 618 -9.64 17.43 46.93
C GLY A 618 -11.10 17.75 46.88
#